data_AF-A0A366Y020-F1
#
_entry.id   AF-A0A366Y020-F1
#
_cell.length_a   1.000
_cell.length_b   1.000
_cell.length_c   1.000
_cell.angle_alpha   90.00
_cell.angle_beta   90.00
_cell.angle_gamma   90.00
#
_symmetry.space_group_name_H-M   'P 1'
#
loop_
_entity.id
_entity.type
_entity.pdbx_description
1 polymer ?
#
loop_
_entity_poly.entity_id
_entity_poly.type
_entity_poly.pdbx_seq_one_letter_code
_entity_poly.pdbx_strand_id
1 'polypeptide(L)' 'MNKSLIKKMLINCLTDYFGAPEAIPLTAIEYDLLIDKIKTQYTHANKEALYIIIQDVVYDYITK' A
#
# COMPACT_ATOMS: atom_id res chain seq x y z
N MET A 1 3.43 6.62 12.20
CA MET A 1 2.22 5.99 11.62
C MET A 1 2.23 4.50 11.93
N ASN A 2 1.07 3.87 12.19
CA ASN A 2 1.01 2.45 12.58
C ASN A 2 1.22 1.52 11.35
N LYS A 3 2.30 0.74 11.34
CA LYS A 3 2.64 -0.22 10.26
C LYS A 3 1.49 -1.19 9.96
N SER A 4 0.78 -1.66 10.99
CA SER A 4 -0.33 -2.61 10.84
C SER A 4 -1.52 -1.99 10.09
N LEU A 5 -1.80 -0.70 10.32
CA LEU A 5 -2.86 0.02 9.60
C LEU A 5 -2.53 0.15 8.12
N ILE A 6 -1.30 0.60 7.80
CA ILE A 6 -0.84 0.76 6.41
C ILE A 6 -0.93 -0.59 5.69
N LYS A 7 -0.45 -1.66 6.33
CA LYS A 7 -0.49 -3.01 5.75
C LYS A 7 -1.91 -3.46 5.43
N LYS A 8 -2.87 -3.24 6.33
CA LYS A 8 -4.29 -3.58 6.07
C LYS A 8 -4.87 -2.77 4.91
N MET A 9 -4.61 -1.46 4.87
CA MET A 9 -5.09 -0.60 3.79
C MET A 9 -4.46 -0.97 2.43
N LEU A 10 -3.17 -1.30 2.43
CA LEU A 10 -2.44 -1.76 1.25
C LEU A 10 -3.02 -3.08 0.73
N ILE A 11 -3.25 -4.07 1.60
CA ILE A 11 -3.86 -5.36 1.21
C ILE A 11 -5.26 -5.14 0.63
N ASN A 12 -6.08 -4.31 1.28
CA ASN A 12 -7.42 -4.01 0.77
C ASN A 12 -7.35 -3.39 -0.63
N CYS A 13 -6.48 -2.39 -0.82
CA CYS A 13 -6.32 -1.74 -2.12
C CYS A 13 -5.81 -2.71 -3.21
N LEU A 14 -4.85 -3.58 -2.90
CA LEU A 14 -4.37 -4.61 -3.82
C LEU A 14 -5.45 -5.65 -4.14
N THR A 15 -6.31 -5.97 -3.18
CA THR A 15 -7.43 -6.91 -3.38
C THR A 15 -8.40 -6.40 -4.44
N ASP A 16 -8.57 -5.08 -4.59
CA ASP A 16 -9.40 -4.51 -5.66
C ASP A 16 -8.88 -4.86 -7.06
N TYR A 17 -7.58 -5.14 -7.21
CA TYR A 17 -6.95 -5.52 -8.48
C TYR A 17 -6.77 -7.04 -8.64
N PHE A 18 -6.45 -7.76 -7.57
CA PHE A 18 -6.16 -9.20 -7.60
C PHE A 18 -7.35 -10.08 -7.20
N GLY A 19 -8.46 -9.50 -6.75
CA GLY A 19 -9.70 -10.19 -6.38
C GLY A 19 -9.69 -10.86 -4.99
N ALA A 20 -8.54 -11.31 -4.49
CA ALA A 20 -8.39 -11.91 -3.18
C ALA A 20 -7.01 -11.64 -2.55
N PRO A 21 -6.89 -11.56 -1.21
CA PRO A 21 -5.59 -11.37 -0.54
C PRO A 21 -4.55 -12.45 -0.86
N GLU A 22 -4.99 -13.69 -1.07
CA GLU A 22 -4.14 -14.84 -1.39
C GLU A 22 -3.63 -14.81 -2.84
N ALA A 23 -4.30 -14.05 -3.72
CA ALA A 23 -3.92 -13.88 -5.12
C ALA A 23 -2.89 -12.76 -5.33
N ILE A 24 -2.58 -11.98 -4.29
CA ILE A 24 -1.62 -10.88 -4.38
C ILE A 24 -0.20 -11.46 -4.52
N PRO A 25 0.51 -11.19 -5.64
CA PRO A 25 1.82 -11.78 -5.93
C PRO A 25 2.96 -11.02 -5.23
N LEU A 26 2.78 -10.64 -3.97
CA LEU A 26 3.77 -9.91 -3.18
C LEU A 26 4.38 -10.80 -2.10
N THR A 27 5.70 -10.82 -2.07
CA THR A 27 6.48 -11.38 -0.96
C THR A 27 6.40 -10.48 0.27
N ALA A 28 6.75 -11.04 1.44
CA ALA A 28 6.83 -10.26 2.69
C ALA A 28 7.80 -9.06 2.58
N ILE A 29 8.88 -9.20 1.80
CA ILE A 29 9.87 -8.14 1.58
C ILE A 29 9.26 -7.02 0.74
N GLU A 30 8.55 -7.35 -0.34
CA GLU A 30 7.91 -6.34 -1.19
C GLU A 30 6.81 -5.58 -0.45
N TYR A 31 6.04 -6.26 0.42
CA TYR A 31 5.11 -5.58 1.32
C TYR A 31 5.81 -4.54 2.19
N ASP A 32 6.96 -4.89 2.78
CA ASP A 32 7.70 -3.98 3.64
C ASP A 32 8.27 -2.79 2.84
N LEU A 33 8.74 -3.02 1.61
CA LEU A 33 9.20 -1.96 0.70
C LEU A 33 8.07 -0.98 0.34
N LEU A 34 6.88 -1.47 -0.02
CA LEU A 34 5.74 -0.62 -0.34
C LEU A 34 5.28 0.18 0.89
N ILE A 35 5.24 -0.46 2.06
CA ILE A 35 4.91 0.20 3.32
C ILE A 35 5.91 1.33 3.64
N ASP A 36 7.20 1.12 3.42
CA ASP A 36 8.22 2.13 3.66
C ASP A 36 8.17 3.27 2.63
N LYS A 37 7.82 2.99 1.37
CA LYS A 37 7.49 4.01 0.36
C LYS A 37 6.32 4.88 0.83
N ILE A 38 5.23 4.26 1.31
CA ILE A 38 4.04 4.96 1.83
C ILE A 38 4.40 5.84 3.04
N LYS A 39 5.18 5.32 4.00
CA LYS A 39 5.62 6.12 5.16
C LYS A 39 6.45 7.33 4.76
N THR A 40 7.36 7.15 3.80
CA THR A 40 8.23 8.22 3.28
C THR A 40 7.42 9.30 2.56
N GLN A 41 6.35 8.94 1.86
CA GLN A 41 5.47 9.92 1.22
C GLN A 41 4.51 10.60 2.19
N TYR A 42 4.22 9.96 3.33
CA TYR A 42 3.28 10.48 4.33
C TYR A 42 3.86 11.53 5.28
N THR A 43 5.19 11.77 5.28
CA THR A 43 5.78 12.85 6.09
C THR A 43 5.16 14.19 5.68
N HIS A 44 4.38 14.79 6.60
CA HIS A 44 3.60 16.05 6.48
C HIS A 44 2.15 15.95 5.95
N ALA A 45 1.62 14.75 5.73
CA ALA A 45 0.29 14.57 5.15
C ALA A 45 -0.82 14.29 6.20
N ASN A 46 -2.06 14.70 5.92
CA ASN A 46 -3.23 14.40 6.75
C ASN A 46 -3.78 12.99 6.46
N LYS A 47 -4.78 12.52 7.22
CA LYS A 47 -5.32 11.15 7.09
C LYS A 47 -5.93 10.85 5.71
N GLU A 48 -6.52 11.84 5.04
CA GLU A 48 -7.07 11.70 3.68
C GLU A 48 -5.95 11.46 2.67
N ALA A 49 -4.80 12.10 2.85
CA ALA A 49 -3.63 11.89 2.01
C ALA A 49 -3.08 10.45 2.10
N LEU A 50 -3.27 9.74 3.23
CA LEU A 50 -2.83 8.34 3.34
C LEU A 50 -3.51 7.43 2.31
N TYR A 51 -4.82 7.62 2.11
CA TYR A 51 -5.58 6.80 1.15
C TYR A 51 -5.08 7.03 -0.28
N ILE A 52 -4.88 8.30 -0.65
CA ILE A 52 -4.39 8.70 -1.97
C ILE A 52 -2.97 8.15 -2.19
N ILE A 53 -2.07 8.32 -1.22
CA ILE A 53 -0.70 7.78 -1.30
C ILE A 53 -0.71 6.26 -1.52
N ILE A 54 -1.58 5.53 -0.83
CA ILE A 54 -1.68 4.07 -1.00
C ILE A 54 -2.17 3.73 -2.40
N GLN A 55 -3.19 4.41 -2.90
CA GLN A 55 -3.69 4.22 -4.27
C GLN A 55 -2.59 4.49 -5.30
N ASP A 56 -1.87 5.60 -5.18
CA ASP A 56 -0.78 5.95 -6.09
C ASP A 56 0.35 4.91 -6.06
N VAL A 57 0.75 4.47 -4.86
CA VAL A 57 1.79 3.45 -4.69
C VAL A 57 1.38 2.10 -5.28
N VAL A 58 0.11 1.69 -5.11
CA VAL A 58 -0.41 0.44 -5.67
C VAL A 58 -0.55 0.54 -7.18
N TYR A 59 -1.09 1.64 -7.70
CA TYR A 59 -1.22 1.87 -9.13
C TYR A 59 0.15 1.87 -9.82
N ASP A 60 1.13 2.58 -9.24
CA ASP A 60 2.54 2.55 -9.68
C ASP A 60 3.12 1.14 -9.72
N TYR A 61 2.76 0.29 -8.75
CA TYR A 61 3.28 -1.08 -8.65
C TYR A 61 2.67 -2.00 -9.71
N ILE A 62 1.37 -1.84 -9.98
CA ILE A 62 0.64 -2.71 -10.93
C ILE A 62 0.93 -2.32 -12.38
N THR A 63 1.21 -1.05 -12.65
CA THR A 63 1.42 -0.54 -14.01
C THR A 63 2.87 -0.55 -14.48
N LYS A 64 3.82 -0.91 -13.61
CA LYS A 64 5.25 -1.08 -13.93
C LYS A 64 5.64 -2.54 -14.04
#